data_AF-A0A8T3LPE6-F1
#
_entry.id   AF-A0A8T3LPE6-F1
#
_cell.length_a   1.000
_cell.length_b   1.000
_cell.length_c   1.000
_cell.angle_alpha   90.00
_cell.angle_beta   90.00
_cell.angle_gamma   90.00
#
_symmetry.space_group_name_H-M   'P 1'
#
loop_
_entity.id
_entity.type
_entity.pdbx_description
1 polymer ?
#
loop_
_entity_poly.entity_id
_entity_poly.type
_entity_poly.pdbx_seq_one_letter_code
_entity_poly.pdbx_strand_id
1 'polypeptide(L)' 'MRQEISGKEASEIAVSGCVPAKQFSWHPVLRAVGNVKNQGAALIQPVC' A
#
# COMPACT_ATOMS: atom_id res chain seq x y z
N MET A 1 -8.58 -28.71 4.96
CA MET A 1 -9.89 -28.08 4.71
C MET A 1 -9.66 -26.60 4.52
N ARG A 2 -9.94 -26.03 3.34
CA ARG A 2 -9.94 -24.58 3.12
C ARG A 2 -11.36 -24.12 3.45
N GLN A 3 -11.53 -23.34 4.52
CA GLN A 3 -12.82 -22.71 4.77
C GLN A 3 -12.97 -21.61 3.73
N GLU A 4 -13.88 -21.81 2.79
CA GLU A 4 -14.27 -20.77 1.84
C GLU A 4 -14.94 -19.65 2.65
N ILE A 5 -14.36 -18.46 2.60
CA ILE A 5 -14.95 -17.26 3.21
C ILE A 5 -16.07 -16.81 2.28
N SER A 6 -17.29 -16.68 2.79
CA SER A 6 -18.38 -16.12 2.00
C SER A 6 -18.07 -14.67 1.63
N GLY A 7 -18.63 -14.17 0.52
CA GLY A 7 -18.43 -12.78 0.11
C GLY A 7 -18.84 -11.76 1.19
N LYS A 8 -19.82 -12.12 2.04
CA LYS A 8 -20.24 -11.33 3.20
C LYS A 8 -19.13 -11.24 4.25
N GLU A 9 -18.59 -12.37 4.67
CA GLU A 9 -17.51 -12.42 5.66
C GLU A 9 -16.24 -11.70 5.14
N ALA A 10 -15.92 -11.85 3.85
CA ALA A 10 -14.82 -11.13 3.23
C ALA A 10 -15.01 -9.59 3.29
N SER A 11 -16.24 -9.12 3.07
CA SER A 11 -16.57 -7.69 3.20
C SER A 11 -16.43 -7.19 4.63
N GLU A 12 -16.87 -7.97 5.63
CA GLU A 12 -16.74 -7.61 7.04
C GLU A 12 -15.27 -7.55 7.48
N ILE A 13 -14.42 -8.47 6.99
CA ILE A 13 -12.98 -8.44 7.21
C ILE A 13 -12.34 -7.20 6.56
N ALA A 14 -12.71 -6.88 5.32
CA ALA A 14 -12.16 -5.71 4.63
C ALA A 14 -12.51 -4.40 5.36
N VAL A 15 -13.74 -4.28 5.88
CA VAL A 15 -14.17 -3.09 6.64
C VAL A 15 -13.47 -3.00 7.99
N SER A 16 -13.40 -4.11 8.73
CA SER A 16 -12.83 -4.13 10.09
C SER A 16 -11.29 -4.11 10.11
N GLY A 17 -10.64 -4.66 9.09
CA GLY A 17 -9.18 -4.76 8.97
C GLY A 17 -8.51 -3.62 8.21
N CYS A 18 -9.26 -2.69 7.61
CA CYS A 18 -8.68 -1.57 6.87
C CYS A 18 -7.88 -0.63 7.80
N VAL A 19 -6.62 -0.38 7.47
CA VAL A 19 -5.75 0.52 8.23
C VAL A 19 -6.13 1.99 7.94
N PRO A 20 -6.46 2.81 8.96
CA PRO A 20 -6.79 4.22 8.78
C PRO A 20 -5.64 5.04 8.19
N ALA A 21 -5.96 6.02 7.33
CA ALA A 21 -4.98 6.91 6.68
C ALA A 21 -4.02 7.62 7.66
N LYS A 22 -4.49 7.95 8.86
CA LYS A 22 -3.69 8.63 9.90
C LYS A 22 -2.55 7.78 10.47
N GLN A 23 -2.54 6.47 10.21
CA GLN A 23 -1.44 5.60 10.62
C GLN A 23 -0.27 5.62 9.64
N PHE A 24 -0.44 6.23 8.47
CA PHE A 24 0.60 6.32 7.44
C PHE A 24 1.33 7.67 7.49
N SER A 25 2.61 7.65 7.14
CA SER A 25 3.43 8.83 6.85
C SER A 25 3.76 8.85 5.37
N TRP A 26 3.86 10.04 4.78
CA TRP A 26 4.20 10.22 3.37
C TRP A 26 5.15 11.41 3.19
N HIS A 27 5.98 11.34 2.15
CA HIS A 27 6.90 12.40 1.75
C HIS A 27 7.03 12.39 0.21
N PRO A 28 7.40 13.51 -0.42
CA PRO A 28 7.67 13.51 -1.86
C PRO A 28 8.90 12.65 -2.19
N VAL A 29 8.95 12.12 -3.42
CA VAL A 29 10.08 11.34 -3.97
C VAL A 29 10.45 11.86 -5.37
N LEU A 30 11.58 11.39 -5.91
CA LEU A 30 12.04 11.78 -7.25
C LEU A 30 11.04 11.34 -8.32
N ARG A 31 10.78 12.22 -9.30
CA ARG A 31 9.97 11.89 -10.51
C ARG A 31 10.48 10.67 -11.29
N ALA A 32 11.75 10.31 -11.11
CA ALA A 32 12.36 9.11 -11.68
C ALA A 32 11.58 7.82 -11.37
N VAL A 33 10.81 7.77 -10.27
CA VAL A 33 9.99 6.61 -9.89
C VAL A 33 8.92 6.27 -10.93
N GLY A 34 8.47 7.25 -11.74
CA GLY A 34 7.47 7.02 -12.79
C GLY A 34 7.98 6.19 -13.98
N ASN A 35 9.30 6.01 -14.11
CA ASN A 35 9.89 5.15 -15.14
C ASN A 35 10.29 3.80 -14.54
N VAL A 36 9.56 2.75 -14.90
CA VAL A 36 9.73 1.37 -14.39
C VAL A 36 11.13 0.77 -14.62
N LYS A 37 11.92 1.34 -15.54
CA LYS A 37 13.31 0.93 -15.76
C LYS A 37 14.23 1.30 -14.59
N ASN A 38 13.83 2.27 -13.76
CA ASN A 38 14.56 2.64 -12.56
C ASN A 38 14.15 1.70 -11.41
N GLN A 39 15.13 1.07 -10.74
CA GLN A 39 14.90 0.13 -9.64
C GLN A 39 15.81 0.40 -8.43
N GLY A 40 16.44 1.59 -8.38
CA GLY A 40 17.35 1.97 -7.31
C GLY A 40 16.64 2.35 -6.01
N ALA A 41 17.33 2.18 -4.87
CA ALA A 41 16.78 2.52 -3.55
C ALA A 41 16.40 4.01 -3.38
N ALA A 42 16.99 4.89 -4.20
CA ALA A 42 16.68 6.33 -4.20
C ALA A 42 15.21 6.65 -4.55
N LEU A 43 14.47 5.71 -5.16
CA LEU A 43 13.09 5.94 -5.58
C LEU A 43 12.09 6.09 -4.42
N ILE A 44 12.44 5.60 -3.23
CA ILE A 44 11.63 5.75 -2.02
C ILE A 44 12.25 6.72 -1.01
N GLN A 45 13.37 7.37 -1.37
CA GLN A 45 14.00 8.36 -0.49
C GLN A 45 13.28 9.70 -0.61
N PRO A 46 13.16 10.48 0.50
CA PRO A 46 12.63 11.82 0.45
C PRO A 46 13.44 12.72 -0.50
N VAL A 47 12.74 13.54 -1.29
CA VAL A 47 13.37 14.66 -1.98
C VAL A 47 13.29 15.88 -1.08
N CYS A 48 14.45 16.38 -0.67
CA CYS A 48 14.60 17.68 -0.02
C CYS A 48 14.61 18.79 -1.08
#